data_AF-A0A537TFA1-F1
#
_entry.id   AF-A0A537TFA1-F1
#
_cell.length_a   1.000
_cell.length_b   1.000
_cell.length_c   1.000
_cell.angle_alpha   90.00
_cell.angle_beta   90.00
_cell.angle_gamma   90.00
#
_symmetry.space_group_name_H-M   'P 1'
#
loop_
_entity.id
_entity.type
_entity.pdbx_description
1 polymer ?
#
loop_
_entity_poly.entity_id
_entity_poly.type
_entity_poly.pdbx_seq_one_letter_code
_entity_poly.pdbx_strand_id
1 'polypeptide(L)'
;MLSSQHTTRQPSHSPGPRKRSTSGRSKIAVSLNSDSGYLGRLIEDTPELDWLMLTKRPENYEKLAPWPLDRIPSNVWLGVTCEDQLHYERRWAILSRARIRATVKFISYEPALGPLSKLQLQWGGRVPDWIICGGESGTDARRIKPAWVRAVRDECAAGTAVSVWEKGLAILRERSTDRYLVKS
;
A
#
# COMPACT_ATOMS: atom_id res chain seq x y z
N MET A 1 45.26 -40.36 -23.71
CA MET A 1 44.99 -39.55 -22.51
C MET A 1 45.01 -38.08 -22.91
N LEU A 2 43.92 -37.36 -22.65
CA LEU A 2 43.81 -35.94 -22.23
C LEU A 2 42.40 -35.45 -22.61
N SER A 3 41.53 -35.45 -21.59
CA SER A 3 40.18 -34.89 -21.63
C SER A 3 40.26 -33.41 -21.22
N SER A 4 39.91 -32.50 -22.12
CA SER A 4 39.80 -31.06 -21.80
C SER A 4 38.43 -30.78 -21.19
N GLN A 5 38.40 -30.48 -19.89
CA GLN A 5 37.21 -30.02 -19.19
C GLN A 5 36.97 -28.53 -19.47
N HIS A 6 35.91 -28.20 -20.21
CA HIS A 6 35.40 -26.83 -20.29
C HIS A 6 34.70 -26.48 -18.97
N THR A 7 35.33 -25.62 -18.15
CA THR A 7 34.69 -25.00 -16.99
C THR A 7 33.86 -23.81 -17.44
N THR A 8 32.53 -23.95 -17.44
CA THR A 8 31.60 -22.84 -17.65
C THR A 8 31.54 -21.98 -16.37
N ARG A 9 32.08 -20.76 -16.41
CA ARG A 9 31.89 -19.77 -15.33
C ARG A 9 30.45 -19.23 -15.37
N GLN A 10 29.72 -19.43 -14.27
CA GLN A 10 28.42 -18.80 -14.02
C GLN A 10 28.58 -17.28 -13.81
N PRO A 11 27.68 -16.43 -14.32
CA PRO A 11 27.74 -14.99 -14.11
C PRO A 11 27.35 -14.63 -12.67
N SER A 12 28.19 -13.84 -12.00
CA SER A 12 27.95 -13.29 -10.68
C SER A 12 26.66 -12.46 -10.67
N HIS A 13 25.65 -12.90 -9.93
CA HIS A 13 24.48 -12.09 -9.62
C HIS A 13 24.89 -10.95 -8.69
N SER A 14 25.04 -9.74 -9.25
CA SER A 14 25.09 -8.52 -8.46
C SER A 14 23.76 -8.36 -7.72
N PRO A 15 23.75 -8.21 -6.39
CA PRO A 15 22.50 -7.97 -5.67
C PRO A 15 21.96 -6.60 -6.10
N GLY A 16 20.76 -6.62 -6.70
CA GLY A 16 20.04 -5.41 -7.06
C GLY A 16 19.81 -4.49 -5.85
N PRO A 17 19.38 -3.24 -6.09
CA PRO A 17 19.24 -2.23 -5.05
C PRO A 17 18.34 -2.73 -3.92
N ARG A 18 18.93 -2.88 -2.72
CA ARG A 18 18.19 -3.23 -1.50
C ARG A 18 17.17 -2.14 -1.22
N LYS A 19 15.87 -2.50 -1.24
CA LYS A 19 14.79 -1.65 -0.76
C LYS A 19 15.11 -1.23 0.67
N ARG A 20 15.40 0.06 0.91
CA ARG A 20 15.60 0.59 2.27
C ARG A 20 14.33 0.32 3.07
N SER A 21 14.48 -0.27 4.25
CA SER A 21 13.39 -0.44 5.19
C SER A 21 12.90 0.95 5.62
N THR A 22 11.69 1.31 5.22
CA THR A 22 10.98 2.54 5.63
C THR A 22 10.44 2.48 7.06
N SER A 23 10.90 1.51 7.87
CA SER A 23 10.27 1.16 9.15
C SER A 23 10.54 2.13 10.32
N GLY A 24 11.33 3.18 10.12
CA GLY A 24 11.67 4.16 11.17
C GLY A 24 11.02 5.55 11.03
N ARG A 25 10.30 5.82 9.93
CA ARG A 25 9.71 7.15 9.69
C ARG A 25 8.29 7.25 10.23
N SER A 26 7.98 8.39 10.84
CA SER A 26 6.60 8.76 11.19
C SER A 26 5.75 8.88 9.93
N LYS A 27 4.48 8.46 10.03
CA LYS A 27 3.53 8.46 8.91
C LYS A 27 2.44 9.48 9.15
N ILE A 28 2.16 10.31 8.15
CA ILE A 28 1.07 11.30 8.17
C ILE A 28 0.12 10.98 7.04
N ALA A 29 -1.15 10.73 7.36
CA ALA A 29 -2.19 10.50 6.37
C ALA A 29 -2.92 11.81 6.03
N VAL A 30 -3.01 12.12 4.73
CA VAL A 30 -3.66 13.33 4.23
C VAL A 30 -4.67 12.95 3.15
N SER A 31 -5.86 13.52 3.27
CA SER A 31 -6.87 13.41 2.22
C SER A 31 -6.66 14.53 1.19
N LEU A 32 -6.52 14.14 -0.08
CA LEU A 32 -6.35 15.09 -1.19
C LEU A 32 -7.69 15.72 -1.57
N ASN A 33 -7.95 16.94 -1.07
CA ASN A 33 -9.24 17.61 -1.23
C ASN A 33 -9.16 18.95 -2.00
N SER A 34 -8.10 19.75 -1.86
CA SER A 34 -7.88 21.00 -2.60
C SER A 34 -6.48 21.61 -2.38
N ASP A 35 -6.15 22.62 -3.19
CA ASP A 35 -4.96 23.50 -3.26
C ASP A 35 -3.61 22.94 -2.76
N SER A 36 -2.76 22.55 -3.71
CA SER A 36 -1.62 21.66 -3.49
C SER A 36 -0.29 22.37 -3.23
N GLY A 37 -0.20 23.69 -3.42
CA GLY A 37 1.08 24.41 -3.39
C GLY A 37 1.73 24.53 -2.00
N TYR A 38 0.95 24.64 -0.93
CA TYR A 38 1.49 24.61 0.44
C TYR A 38 1.88 23.18 0.84
N LEU A 39 1.03 22.20 0.51
CA LEU A 39 1.28 20.80 0.81
C LEU A 39 2.54 20.27 0.12
N GLY A 40 2.79 20.67 -1.13
CA GLY A 40 4.02 20.32 -1.85
C GLY A 40 5.27 20.79 -1.11
N ARG A 41 5.31 22.07 -0.70
CA ARG A 41 6.42 22.63 0.08
C ARG A 41 6.62 21.92 1.41
N LEU A 42 5.53 21.70 2.16
CA LEU A 42 5.60 21.00 3.44
C LEU A 42 6.17 19.58 3.31
N ILE A 43 5.82 18.86 2.24
CA ILE A 43 6.34 17.52 1.96
C ILE A 43 7.84 17.55 1.63
N GLU A 44 8.28 18.55 0.87
CA GLU A 44 9.69 18.75 0.54
C GLU A 44 10.52 19.12 1.77
N ASP A 45 9.96 19.95 2.65
CA ASP A 45 10.60 20.40 3.90
C ASP A 45 10.64 19.32 5.00
N THR A 46 9.92 18.21 4.83
CA THR A 46 9.85 17.10 5.82
C THR A 46 10.22 15.73 5.21
N PRO A 47 11.44 15.56 4.67
CA PRO A 47 11.88 14.32 4.02
C PRO A 47 11.97 13.11 4.96
N GLU A 48 11.95 13.34 6.28
CA GLU A 48 11.94 12.33 7.34
C GLU A 48 10.56 11.72 7.62
N LEU A 49 9.49 12.29 7.08
CA LEU A 49 8.12 11.78 7.19
C LEU A 49 7.73 10.98 5.95
N ASP A 50 6.97 9.90 6.13
CA ASP A 50 6.23 9.27 5.02
C ASP A 50 4.82 9.84 4.95
N TRP A 51 4.47 10.46 3.82
CA TRP A 51 3.18 11.09 3.56
C TRP A 51 2.25 10.14 2.82
N LEU A 52 1.19 9.69 3.49
CA LEU A 52 0.16 8.80 2.95
C LEU A 52 -0.95 9.64 2.35
N MET A 53 -0.92 9.80 1.03
CA MET A 53 -1.94 10.51 0.28
C MET A 53 -3.06 9.54 -0.07
N LEU A 54 -4.28 9.84 0.38
CA LEU A 54 -5.41 8.92 0.26
C LEU A 54 -6.64 9.59 -0.37
N THR A 55 -7.31 8.89 -1.28
CA THR A 55 -8.55 9.37 -1.92
C THR A 55 -9.49 8.24 -2.32
N LYS A 56 -10.78 8.57 -2.47
CA LYS A 56 -11.80 7.70 -3.11
C LYS A 56 -11.91 7.95 -4.63
N ARG A 57 -11.25 8.98 -5.14
CA ARG A 57 -11.34 9.49 -6.52
C ARG A 57 -9.94 9.56 -7.17
N PRO A 58 -9.29 8.41 -7.45
CA PRO A 58 -7.92 8.38 -7.97
C PRO A 58 -7.73 9.10 -9.30
N GLU A 59 -8.80 9.29 -10.08
CA GLU A 59 -8.82 10.13 -11.28
C GLU A 59 -8.38 11.58 -11.01
N ASN A 60 -8.52 12.07 -9.77
CA ASN A 60 -8.13 13.42 -9.40
C ASN A 60 -6.66 13.56 -9.00
N TYR A 61 -5.89 12.48 -8.90
CA TYR A 61 -4.47 12.58 -8.53
C TYR A 61 -3.69 13.50 -9.46
N GLU A 62 -3.97 13.43 -10.76
CA GLU A 62 -3.29 14.25 -11.77
C GLU A 62 -3.60 15.74 -11.65
N LYS A 63 -4.80 16.07 -11.14
CA LYS A 63 -5.24 17.45 -10.91
C LYS A 63 -4.76 18.00 -9.57
N LEU A 64 -4.71 17.16 -8.53
CA LEU A 64 -4.52 17.58 -7.15
C LEU A 64 -3.11 17.37 -6.61
N ALA A 65 -2.29 16.53 -7.24
CA ALA A 65 -0.91 16.35 -6.81
C ALA A 65 -0.11 17.65 -7.06
N PRO A 66 0.75 18.07 -6.11
CA PRO A 66 1.68 19.18 -6.33
C PRO A 66 2.79 18.86 -7.34
N TRP A 67 2.89 17.61 -7.77
CA TRP A 67 3.96 17.08 -8.63
C TRP A 67 3.36 16.23 -9.78
N PRO A 68 4.09 16.09 -10.90
CA PRO A 68 3.77 15.12 -11.93
C PRO A 68 3.75 13.68 -11.38
N LEU A 69 2.79 12.86 -11.82
CA LEU A 69 2.62 11.49 -11.30
C LEU A 69 3.75 10.53 -11.70
N ASP A 70 4.61 10.90 -12.63
CA ASP A 70 5.83 10.18 -13.00
C ASP A 70 7.07 10.60 -12.19
N ARG A 71 6.97 11.68 -11.40
CA ARG A 71 8.02 12.27 -10.55
C ARG A 71 7.50 12.55 -9.14
N ILE A 72 6.90 11.54 -8.52
CA ILE A 72 6.39 11.60 -7.15
C ILE A 72 7.57 11.56 -6.17
N PRO A 73 7.63 12.44 -5.15
CA PRO A 73 8.67 12.37 -4.11
C PRO A 73 8.70 11.00 -3.43
N SER A 74 9.91 10.51 -3.12
CA SER A 74 10.09 9.14 -2.58
C SER A 74 9.47 8.90 -1.21
N ASN A 75 9.22 9.98 -0.45
CA ASN A 75 8.56 9.97 0.85
C ASN A 75 7.03 10.17 0.73
N VAL A 76 6.47 10.12 -0.48
CA VAL A 76 5.02 10.18 -0.72
C VAL A 76 4.50 8.83 -1.17
N TRP A 77 3.51 8.33 -0.44
CA TRP A 77 2.83 7.07 -0.70
C TRP A 77 1.43 7.40 -1.22
N LEU A 78 1.03 6.79 -2.33
CA LEU A 78 -0.30 7.03 -2.91
C LEU A 78 -1.23 5.87 -2.61
N GLY A 79 -2.44 6.16 -2.14
CA GLY A 79 -3.41 5.14 -1.81
C GLY A 79 -4.81 5.45 -2.29
N VAL A 80 -5.61 4.40 -2.39
CA VAL A 80 -7.06 4.54 -2.60
C VAL A 80 -7.81 3.87 -1.47
N THR A 81 -8.88 4.52 -1.03
CA THR A 81 -9.84 3.89 -0.13
C THR A 81 -10.73 2.96 -0.93
N CYS A 82 -11.08 1.80 -0.39
CA CYS A 82 -12.00 0.83 -0.98
C CYS A 82 -12.85 0.20 0.12
N GLU A 83 -14.16 0.11 -0.09
CA GLU A 83 -15.07 -0.46 0.89
C GLU A 83 -15.37 -1.96 0.64
N ASP A 84 -15.13 -2.43 -0.58
CA ASP A 84 -15.39 -3.79 -1.07
C ASP A 84 -14.60 -4.09 -2.37
N GLN A 85 -14.80 -5.29 -2.94
CA GLN A 85 -14.19 -5.74 -4.19
C GLN A 85 -14.44 -4.80 -5.39
N LEU A 86 -15.67 -4.32 -5.58
CA LEU A 86 -16.04 -3.49 -6.73
C LEU A 86 -15.27 -2.17 -6.69
N HIS A 87 -15.20 -1.57 -5.49
CA HIS A 87 -14.45 -0.34 -5.26
C HIS A 87 -12.95 -0.55 -5.44
N TYR A 88 -12.42 -1.69 -4.97
CA TYR A 88 -11.03 -2.08 -5.19
C TYR A 88 -10.68 -2.17 -6.67
N GLU A 89 -11.40 -2.98 -7.44
CA GLU A 89 -11.10 -3.21 -8.85
C GLU A 89 -11.12 -1.92 -9.65
N ARG A 90 -12.17 -1.10 -9.46
CA ARG A 90 -12.33 0.19 -10.16
C ARG A 90 -11.19 1.16 -9.84
N ARG A 91 -10.87 1.34 -8.56
CA ARG A 91 -9.90 2.36 -8.12
C ARG A 91 -8.46 1.91 -8.31
N TRP A 92 -8.19 0.62 -8.09
CA TRP A 92 -6.86 0.04 -8.29
C TRP A 92 -6.47 -0.04 -9.77
N ALA A 93 -7.43 -0.26 -10.68
CA ALA A 93 -7.17 -0.19 -12.12
C ALA A 93 -6.61 1.18 -12.58
N ILE A 94 -6.89 2.26 -11.83
CA ILE A 94 -6.33 3.59 -12.08
C ILE A 94 -4.97 3.74 -11.40
N LEU A 95 -4.90 3.47 -10.08
CA LEU A 95 -3.68 3.70 -9.30
C LEU A 95 -2.51 2.77 -9.72
N SER A 96 -2.80 1.56 -10.20
CA SER A 96 -1.79 0.58 -10.61
C SER A 96 -1.13 0.88 -11.96
N ARG A 97 -1.60 1.89 -12.70
CA ARG A 97 -1.05 2.25 -14.02
C ARG A 97 0.44 2.59 -13.95
N ALA A 98 1.20 2.13 -14.93
CA ALA A 98 2.66 2.30 -15.00
C ALA A 98 3.13 3.77 -14.98
N ARG A 99 2.29 4.69 -15.46
CA ARG A 99 2.57 6.15 -15.44
C ARG A 99 2.59 6.74 -14.02
N ILE A 100 2.00 6.07 -13.04
CA ILE A 100 1.93 6.54 -11.65
C ILE A 100 3.08 5.90 -10.87
N ARG A 101 4.17 6.64 -10.70
CA ARG A 101 5.46 6.14 -10.19
C ARG A 101 5.70 6.45 -8.71
N ALA A 102 4.71 6.13 -7.86
CA ALA A 102 4.87 6.23 -6.41
C ALA A 102 5.74 5.08 -5.87
N THR A 103 6.59 5.36 -4.87
CA THR A 103 7.44 4.37 -4.19
C THR A 103 6.61 3.28 -3.49
N VAL A 104 5.47 3.68 -2.92
CA VAL A 104 4.47 2.78 -2.32
C VAL A 104 3.11 3.14 -2.88
N LYS A 105 2.41 2.15 -3.41
CA LYS A 105 0.98 2.23 -3.77
C LYS A 105 0.17 1.34 -2.84
N PHE A 106 -0.78 1.90 -2.11
CA PHE A 106 -1.49 1.18 -1.05
C PHE A 106 -3.01 1.19 -1.19
N ILE A 107 -3.67 0.28 -0.48
CA ILE A 107 -5.13 0.25 -0.32
C ILE A 107 -5.48 0.53 1.12
N SER A 108 -6.44 1.43 1.32
CA SER A 108 -7.16 1.56 2.59
C SER A 108 -8.50 0.86 2.43
N TYR A 109 -8.59 -0.38 2.90
CA TYR A 109 -9.82 -1.18 2.94
C TYR A 109 -10.66 -0.76 4.15
N GLU A 110 -11.13 0.51 4.11
CA GLU A 110 -11.79 1.19 5.22
C GLU A 110 -12.89 2.16 4.80
N PRO A 111 -14.07 2.11 5.43
CA PRO A 111 -14.53 0.98 6.23
C PRO A 111 -14.68 -0.26 5.34
N ALA A 112 -14.32 -1.43 5.86
CA ALA A 112 -14.58 -2.71 5.22
C ALA A 112 -16.09 -3.02 5.29
N LEU A 113 -16.82 -2.77 4.20
CA LEU A 113 -18.28 -2.92 4.11
C LEU A 113 -18.73 -4.15 3.30
N GLY A 114 -17.85 -4.71 2.49
CA GLY A 114 -18.05 -5.95 1.76
C GLY A 114 -16.74 -6.70 1.58
N PRO A 115 -16.75 -8.01 1.24
CA PRO A 115 -15.53 -8.80 1.12
C PRO A 115 -14.55 -8.19 0.10
N LEU A 116 -13.26 -8.34 0.39
CA LEU A 116 -12.15 -8.05 -0.52
C LEU A 116 -11.29 -9.30 -0.64
N SER A 117 -11.11 -9.76 -1.87
CA SER A 117 -10.27 -10.89 -2.25
C SER A 117 -9.70 -10.65 -3.65
N LYS A 118 -8.95 -11.59 -4.20
CA LYS A 118 -8.37 -11.50 -5.54
C LYS A 118 -7.62 -10.18 -5.74
N LEU A 119 -6.69 -9.90 -4.83
CA LEU A 119 -5.89 -8.67 -4.89
C LEU A 119 -5.06 -8.58 -6.17
N GLN A 120 -4.75 -9.72 -6.79
CA GLN A 120 -4.22 -9.74 -8.14
C GLN A 120 -5.31 -9.36 -9.14
N LEU A 121 -5.11 -8.27 -9.88
CA LEU A 121 -5.95 -7.99 -11.03
C LEU A 121 -5.76 -9.10 -12.06
N GLN A 122 -6.86 -9.57 -12.64
CA GLN A 122 -6.91 -10.63 -13.65
C GLN A 122 -6.10 -10.34 -14.93
N TRP A 123 -5.47 -9.17 -15.04
CA TRP A 123 -4.86 -8.61 -16.24
C TRP A 123 -3.37 -8.28 -16.08
N GLY A 124 -2.65 -8.99 -15.19
CA GLY A 124 -1.20 -8.79 -15.00
C GLY A 124 -0.83 -7.50 -14.26
N GLY A 125 -1.78 -6.94 -13.50
CA GLY A 125 -1.56 -5.74 -12.70
C GLY A 125 -0.68 -6.02 -11.48
N ARG A 126 0.10 -5.02 -11.07
CA ARG A 126 0.88 -5.06 -9.82
C ARG A 126 -0.07 -5.15 -8.63
N VAL A 127 0.21 -6.03 -7.67
CA VAL A 127 -0.47 -6.05 -6.37
C VAL A 127 -0.13 -4.79 -5.57
N PRO A 128 -1.01 -4.34 -4.64
CA PRO A 128 -0.66 -3.25 -3.73
C PRO A 128 0.62 -3.53 -2.96
N ASP A 129 1.41 -2.50 -2.67
CA ASP A 129 2.59 -2.63 -1.81
C ASP A 129 2.21 -2.78 -0.33
N TRP A 130 1.03 -2.25 0.03
CA TRP A 130 0.52 -2.25 1.39
C TRP A 130 -1.01 -2.20 1.37
N ILE A 131 -1.65 -2.90 2.29
CA ILE A 131 -3.09 -2.83 2.54
C ILE A 131 -3.31 -2.58 4.03
N ILE A 132 -4.22 -1.65 4.33
CA ILE A 132 -4.71 -1.28 5.65
C ILE A 132 -6.18 -1.72 5.70
N CYS A 133 -6.62 -2.41 6.76
CA CYS A 133 -7.98 -2.95 6.86
C CYS A 133 -8.62 -2.56 8.19
N GLY A 134 -9.78 -1.91 8.16
CA GLY A 134 -10.43 -1.35 9.34
C GLY A 134 -11.94 -1.17 9.19
N GLY A 135 -12.62 -1.13 10.33
CA GLY A 135 -14.07 -0.96 10.40
C GLY A 135 -14.50 0.51 10.38
N GLU A 136 -15.81 0.72 10.53
CA GLU A 136 -16.35 2.06 10.73
C GLU A 136 -15.93 2.66 12.08
N SER A 137 -16.01 3.99 12.17
CA SER A 137 -15.82 4.73 13.42
C SER A 137 -17.15 5.31 13.91
N GLY A 138 -17.29 5.50 15.22
CA GLY A 138 -18.47 6.13 15.83
C GLY A 138 -19.27 5.15 16.69
N THR A 139 -20.27 5.68 17.39
CA THR A 139 -21.16 4.93 18.30
C THR A 139 -21.96 3.85 17.58
N ASP A 140 -22.30 4.08 16.32
CA ASP A 140 -23.16 3.21 15.49
C ASP A 140 -22.36 2.47 14.41
N ALA A 141 -21.05 2.31 14.62
CA ALA A 141 -20.16 1.63 13.68
C ALA A 141 -20.59 0.17 13.47
N ARG A 142 -20.77 -0.25 12.21
CA ARG A 142 -20.99 -1.65 11.89
C ARG A 142 -19.74 -2.45 12.25
N ARG A 143 -19.95 -3.63 12.86
CA ARG A 143 -18.84 -4.56 13.12
C ARG A 143 -18.29 -5.05 11.80
N ILE A 144 -17.00 -4.84 11.59
CA ILE A 144 -16.25 -5.49 10.53
C ILE A 144 -16.30 -7.01 10.72
N LYS A 145 -16.44 -7.76 9.62
CA LYS A 145 -16.40 -9.24 9.68
C LYS A 145 -14.93 -9.70 9.70
N PRO A 146 -14.46 -10.40 10.77
CA PRO A 146 -13.06 -10.85 10.84
C PRO A 146 -12.63 -11.77 9.70
N ALA A 147 -13.58 -12.49 9.09
CA ALA A 147 -13.33 -13.33 7.92
C ALA A 147 -12.81 -12.51 6.71
N TRP A 148 -13.25 -11.26 6.54
CA TRP A 148 -12.77 -10.40 5.46
C TRP A 148 -11.32 -9.97 5.66
N VAL A 149 -10.96 -9.59 6.89
CA VAL A 149 -9.57 -9.23 7.23
C VAL A 149 -8.64 -10.43 7.07
N ARG A 150 -9.07 -11.63 7.51
CA ARG A 150 -8.30 -12.86 7.32
C ARG A 150 -8.08 -13.21 5.85
N ALA A 151 -9.12 -13.10 5.02
CA ALA A 151 -8.98 -13.35 3.58
C ALA A 151 -7.92 -12.44 2.93
N VAL A 152 -7.93 -11.14 3.25
CA VAL A 152 -6.91 -10.20 2.76
C VAL A 152 -5.52 -10.55 3.25
N ARG A 153 -5.37 -10.84 4.56
CA ARG A 153 -4.09 -11.27 5.15
C ARG A 153 -3.54 -12.50 4.45
N ASP A 154 -4.38 -13.51 4.25
CA ASP A 154 -3.97 -14.80 3.68
C ASP A 154 -3.54 -14.65 2.22
N GLU A 155 -4.21 -13.79 1.44
CA GLU A 155 -3.78 -13.46 0.07
C GLU A 155 -2.45 -12.71 0.02
N CYS A 156 -2.22 -11.79 0.94
CA CYS A 156 -0.97 -11.08 0.99
C CYS A 156 0.19 -11.93 1.53
N ALA A 157 -0.05 -12.89 2.43
CA ALA A 157 0.99 -13.85 2.83
C ALA A 157 1.58 -14.61 1.63
N ALA A 158 0.80 -14.74 0.54
CA ALA A 158 1.26 -15.32 -0.71
C ALA A 158 2.11 -14.38 -1.60
N GLY A 159 2.35 -13.11 -1.23
CA GLY A 159 3.24 -12.23 -2.03
C GLY A 159 3.28 -10.72 -1.73
N THR A 160 2.84 -10.22 -0.57
CA THR A 160 2.78 -8.78 -0.25
C THR A 160 2.93 -8.52 1.26
N ALA A 161 3.64 -7.47 1.65
CA ALA A 161 3.72 -7.05 3.05
C ALA A 161 2.40 -6.39 3.49
N VAL A 162 1.76 -6.94 4.54
CA VAL A 162 0.53 -6.36 5.13
C VAL A 162 0.87 -5.69 6.45
N SER A 163 0.29 -4.52 6.68
CA SER A 163 0.03 -4.08 8.05
C SER A 163 -1.46 -3.89 8.18
N VAL A 164 -2.12 -4.83 8.82
CA VAL A 164 -3.54 -4.73 9.18
C VAL A 164 -3.63 -3.70 10.31
N TRP A 165 -4.44 -2.67 10.13
CA TRP A 165 -4.71 -1.68 11.16
C TRP A 165 -6.17 -1.78 11.59
N GLU A 166 -6.42 -2.50 12.68
CA GLU A 166 -7.79 -2.70 13.16
C GLU A 166 -8.29 -1.47 13.92
N LYS A 167 -9.29 -0.78 13.35
CA LYS A 167 -10.15 0.15 14.09
C LYS A 167 -11.50 -0.52 14.36
N GLY A 168 -11.86 -0.70 15.64
CA GLY A 168 -13.20 -1.13 16.05
C GLY A 168 -13.39 -2.61 16.42
N LEU A 169 -12.33 -3.39 16.65
CA LEU A 169 -12.42 -4.76 17.18
C LEU A 169 -11.87 -4.82 18.60
N ALA A 170 -12.75 -5.05 19.57
CA ALA A 170 -12.34 -5.67 20.82
C ALA A 170 -11.93 -7.12 20.51
N ILE A 171 -10.63 -7.39 20.66
CA ILE A 171 -9.99 -8.70 20.88
C ILE A 171 -10.08 -9.72 19.72
N LEU A 172 -8.99 -9.85 18.95
CA LEU A 172 -8.39 -11.14 18.61
C LEU A 172 -6.85 -10.99 18.58
N ARG A 173 -6.22 -11.25 19.73
CA ARG A 173 -4.76 -11.34 19.84
C ARG A 173 -4.35 -12.74 19.44
N GLU A 174 -3.82 -12.91 18.23
CA GLU A 174 -3.11 -14.15 17.87
C GLU A 174 -1.68 -13.77 17.45
N ARG A 175 -0.71 -14.33 18.18
CA ARG A 175 0.72 -14.01 18.04
C ARG A 175 1.19 -14.49 16.67
N SER A 176 1.38 -13.57 15.73
CA SER A 176 2.23 -13.79 14.55
C SER A 176 3.26 -12.67 14.49
N THR A 177 4.50 -13.05 14.19
CA THR A 177 5.73 -12.24 14.15
C THR A 177 5.78 -11.15 13.07
N ASP A 178 4.64 -10.76 12.51
CA ASP A 178 4.56 -9.69 11.53
C ASP A 178 4.38 -8.35 12.25
N ARG A 179 5.13 -7.31 11.83
CA ARG A 179 5.18 -6.02 12.52
C ARG A 179 3.82 -5.32 12.50
N TYR A 180 3.04 -5.49 13.56
CA TYR A 180 1.89 -4.64 13.86
C TYR A 180 2.39 -3.37 14.56
N LEU A 181 2.22 -2.21 13.92
CA LEU A 181 2.38 -0.92 14.61
C LEU A 181 1.15 -0.70 15.49
N VAL A 182 1.27 -1.07 16.76
CA VAL A 182 0.35 -0.63 17.83
C VAL A 182 0.92 0.68 18.39
N LYS A 183 0.24 1.80 18.19
CA LYS A 183 0.52 3.00 19.00
C LYS A 183 -0.15 2.80 20.36
N SER A 184 0.69 2.82 21.39
CA SER A 184 0.33 2.94 22.81
C SER A 184 -0.57 4.13 23.07
#